data_AF-X0V7K3-F1
#
_entry.id   AF-X0V7K3-F1
#
_cell.length_a   1.000
_cell.length_b   1.000
_cell.length_c   1.000
_cell.angle_alpha   90.00
_cell.angle_beta   90.00
_cell.angle_gamma   90.00
#
_symmetry.space_group_name_H-M   'P 1'
#
loop_
_entity.id
_entity.type
_entity.pdbx_description
1 polymer ?
#
loop_
_entity_poly.entity_id
_entity_poly.type
_entity_poly.pdbx_seq_one_letter_code
_entity_poly.pdbx_strand_id
1 'polypeptide(L)'
;MFPYQYVYFNEFVGGTKGAANKYEVDYWGASYKEVVSWLNNNIDRNIEQKVFFCGDPAQLTYYAKFPITLVKNPVDAELLICHHRAENDKIFDIFSEKLFTVERMGVTLAEARSKKN
;
A
#
# COMPACT_ATOMS: atom_id res chain seq x y z
N MET A 1 -12.54 -19.92 -27.83
CA MET A 1 -12.22 -18.49 -27.67
C MET A 1 -12.77 -18.09 -26.31
N PHE A 2 -11.91 -18.00 -25.29
CA PHE A 2 -12.32 -17.73 -23.90
C PHE A 2 -12.54 -16.23 -23.71
N PRO A 3 -13.75 -15.77 -23.39
CA PRO A 3 -13.93 -14.44 -22.83
C PRO A 3 -13.79 -14.54 -21.32
N TYR A 4 -12.68 -14.04 -20.79
CA TYR A 4 -12.55 -13.73 -19.37
C TYR A 4 -13.53 -12.60 -19.03
N GLN A 5 -14.77 -12.97 -18.72
CA GLN A 5 -15.63 -12.09 -17.93
C GLN A 5 -15.09 -12.07 -16.51
N TYR A 6 -14.34 -11.03 -16.15
CA TYR A 6 -14.12 -10.66 -14.76
C TYR A 6 -15.43 -10.14 -14.18
N VAL A 7 -16.30 -11.08 -13.82
CA VAL A 7 -17.46 -10.81 -12.97
C VAL A 7 -16.92 -10.79 -11.53
N TYR A 8 -16.73 -9.61 -10.97
CA TYR A 8 -16.76 -9.41 -9.51
C TYR A 8 -17.41 -8.06 -9.21
N PHE A 9 -18.64 -7.92 -9.69
CA PHE A 9 -19.61 -6.96 -9.18
C PHE A 9 -20.34 -7.69 -8.04
N ASN A 10 -20.00 -7.41 -6.78
CA ASN A 10 -20.84 -7.79 -5.64
C ASN A 10 -21.95 -6.73 -5.51
N GLU A 11 -22.95 -6.86 -6.38
CA GLU A 11 -24.13 -6.00 -6.44
C GLU A 11 -25.25 -6.47 -5.47
N PHE A 12 -24.92 -7.20 -4.40
CA PHE A 12 -25.90 -8.00 -3.66
C PHE A 12 -25.86 -7.93 -2.13
N VAL A 13 -25.45 -6.81 -1.51
CA VAL A 13 -25.77 -6.61 -0.09
C VAL A 13 -26.29 -5.20 0.16
N GLY A 14 -27.62 -5.14 0.31
CA GLY A 14 -28.38 -3.98 0.70
C GLY A 14 -27.86 -3.36 1.99
N GLY A 15 -27.93 -2.04 2.03
CA GLY A 15 -27.22 -1.22 2.99
C GLY A 15 -27.36 -1.67 4.44
N THR A 16 -26.23 -1.70 5.12
CA THR A 16 -26.11 -1.19 6.49
C THR A 16 -24.80 -0.40 6.59
N LYS A 17 -24.98 0.91 6.83
CA LYS A 17 -23.93 1.89 7.14
C LYS A 17 -22.99 1.33 8.21
N GLY A 18 -21.70 1.21 7.90
CA GLY A 18 -20.65 1.21 8.93
C GLY A 18 -19.44 0.31 8.70
N ALA A 19 -19.56 -0.80 7.97
CA ALA A 19 -18.49 -1.82 7.94
C ALA A 19 -18.08 -2.37 6.56
N ALA A 20 -18.86 -2.12 5.49
CA ALA A 20 -18.60 -2.71 4.17
C ALA A 20 -17.45 -2.03 3.38
N ASN A 21 -17.24 -0.72 3.52
CA ASN A 21 -16.29 0.04 2.68
C ASN A 21 -14.79 -0.17 2.95
N LYS A 22 -14.40 -0.99 3.93
CA LYS A 22 -13.00 -1.02 4.43
C LYS A 22 -12.18 -2.24 4.01
N TYR A 23 -12.85 -3.33 3.64
CA TYR A 23 -12.22 -4.58 3.21
C TYR A 23 -12.58 -4.97 1.77
N GLU A 24 -13.67 -4.44 1.22
CA GLU A 24 -14.12 -4.78 -0.14
C GLU A 24 -13.32 -4.07 -1.25
N VAL A 25 -12.69 -2.92 -0.95
CA VAL A 25 -12.02 -2.11 -2.00
C VAL A 25 -10.56 -2.53 -2.23
N ASP A 26 -9.87 -3.01 -1.18
CA ASP A 26 -8.54 -3.61 -1.31
C ASP A 26 -8.63 -5.11 -1.07
N TYR A 27 -9.41 -5.75 -1.94
CA TYR A 27 -9.51 -7.19 -2.00
C TYR A 27 -8.08 -7.72 -2.27
N TRP A 28 -7.43 -8.22 -1.21
CA TRP A 28 -6.15 -8.96 -1.22
C TRP A 28 -4.83 -8.18 -1.27
N GLY A 29 -4.79 -6.91 -0.83
CA GLY A 29 -3.53 -6.15 -0.82
C GLY A 29 -3.02 -5.86 -2.24
N ALA A 30 -3.94 -5.79 -3.21
CA ALA A 30 -3.65 -5.45 -4.59
C ALA A 30 -3.04 -4.04 -4.67
N SER A 31 -3.50 -3.12 -3.82
CA SER A 31 -2.94 -1.78 -3.73
C SER A 31 -1.46 -1.81 -3.30
N TYR A 32 -1.09 -2.62 -2.31
CA TYR A 32 0.30 -2.79 -1.88
C TYR A 32 1.15 -3.44 -2.97
N LYS A 33 0.62 -4.42 -3.70
CA LYS A 33 1.31 -5.00 -4.86
C LYS A 33 1.63 -3.94 -5.91
N GLU A 34 0.70 -3.06 -6.23
CA GLU A 34 0.91 -1.95 -7.18
C GLU A 34 2.00 -0.99 -6.67
N VAL A 35 1.93 -0.60 -5.38
CA VAL A 35 2.96 0.25 -4.76
C VAL A 35 4.34 -0.40 -4.82
N VAL A 36 4.46 -1.66 -4.40
CA VAL A 36 5.74 -2.38 -4.40
C VAL A 36 6.24 -2.62 -5.83
N SER A 37 5.35 -2.88 -6.78
CA SER A 37 5.70 -3.00 -8.20
C SER A 37 6.23 -1.69 -8.77
N TRP A 38 5.68 -0.55 -8.36
CA TRP A 38 6.22 0.75 -8.73
C TRP A 38 7.62 0.94 -8.12
N LEU A 39 7.79 0.67 -6.82
CA LEU A 39 9.08 0.78 -6.13
C LEU A 39 10.16 -0.08 -6.79
N ASN A 40 9.85 -1.34 -7.12
CA ASN A 40 10.74 -2.27 -7.82
C ASN A 40 11.36 -1.71 -9.12
N ASN A 41 10.70 -0.74 -9.76
CA ASN A 41 11.15 -0.14 -11.01
C ASN A 41 11.72 1.29 -10.84
N ASN A 42 11.53 1.92 -9.69
CA ASN A 42 11.82 3.35 -9.49
C ASN A 42 12.85 3.64 -8.39
N ILE A 43 13.27 2.64 -7.62
CA ILE A 43 14.34 2.78 -6.61
C ILE A 43 15.58 1.97 -6.98
N ASP A 44 16.73 2.33 -6.41
CA ASP A 44 17.95 1.55 -6.55
C ASP A 44 17.82 0.22 -5.81
N ARG A 45 17.80 -0.88 -6.56
CA ARG A 45 17.65 -2.24 -6.02
C ARG A 45 18.91 -2.76 -5.32
N ASN A 46 20.01 -2.01 -5.32
CA ASN A 46 21.23 -2.36 -4.60
C ASN A 46 21.30 -1.70 -3.21
N ILE A 47 20.39 -0.75 -2.92
CA ILE A 47 20.37 -0.03 -1.65
C ILE A 47 19.29 -0.62 -0.75
N GLU A 48 19.71 -1.10 0.42
CA GLU A 48 18.79 -1.59 1.44
C GLU A 48 17.85 -0.48 1.90
N GLN A 49 16.54 -0.79 1.92
CA GLN A 49 15.50 0.12 2.36
C GLN A 49 14.99 -0.28 3.74
N LYS A 50 15.02 0.65 4.70
CA LYS A 50 14.31 0.48 5.98
C LYS A 50 12.84 0.84 5.79
N VAL A 51 11.97 -0.18 5.78
CA VAL A 51 10.56 -0.02 5.43
C VAL A 51 9.68 -0.14 6.66
N PHE A 52 8.84 0.86 6.89
CA PHE A 52 7.66 0.74 7.76
C PHE A 52 6.45 0.37 6.89
N PHE A 53 5.86 -0.78 7.17
CA PHE A 53 4.75 -1.33 6.38
C PHE A 53 3.50 -1.53 7.24
N CYS A 54 2.37 -0.98 6.82
CA CYS A 54 1.09 -1.10 7.53
C CYS A 54 0.29 -2.37 7.19
N GLY A 55 0.72 -3.13 6.18
CA GLY A 55 0.11 -4.41 5.80
C GLY A 55 0.77 -5.61 6.49
N ASP A 56 0.44 -6.81 6.02
CA ASP A 56 1.08 -8.04 6.47
C ASP A 56 2.50 -8.15 5.88
N PRO A 57 3.57 -8.21 6.70
CA PRO A 57 4.96 -8.40 6.25
C PRO A 57 5.18 -9.45 5.16
N ALA A 58 4.37 -10.52 5.14
CA ALA A 58 4.45 -11.55 4.11
C ALA A 58 4.15 -10.98 2.70
N GLN A 59 3.23 -10.02 2.58
CA GLN A 59 2.91 -9.39 1.29
C GLN A 59 4.09 -8.56 0.78
N LEU A 60 4.69 -7.73 1.63
CA LEU A 60 5.85 -6.92 1.23
C LEU A 60 7.01 -7.82 0.81
N THR A 61 7.32 -8.83 1.63
CA THR A 61 8.42 -9.78 1.36
C THR A 61 8.19 -10.57 0.08
N TYR A 62 6.93 -10.89 -0.24
CA TYR A 62 6.58 -11.61 -1.46
C TYR A 62 6.73 -10.76 -2.74
N TYR A 63 6.41 -9.46 -2.68
CA TYR A 63 6.43 -8.59 -3.87
C TYR A 63 7.73 -7.80 -4.05
N ALA A 64 8.49 -7.55 -2.99
CA ALA A 64 9.70 -6.74 -3.04
C ALA A 64 10.83 -7.45 -3.80
N LYS A 65 11.49 -6.72 -4.69
CA LYS A 65 12.65 -7.16 -5.48
C LYS A 65 13.91 -6.32 -5.19
N PHE A 66 13.92 -5.68 -4.04
CA PHE A 66 15.02 -4.88 -3.50
C PHE A 66 15.27 -5.31 -2.05
N PRO A 67 16.49 -5.15 -1.52
CA PRO A 67 16.80 -5.47 -0.14
C PRO A 67 15.95 -4.61 0.81
N ILE A 68 15.24 -5.27 1.73
CA ILE A 68 14.35 -4.63 2.69
C ILE A 68 14.71 -5.05 4.11
N THR A 69 14.69 -4.08 5.02
CA THR A 69 14.62 -4.31 6.45
C THR A 69 13.32 -3.74 6.97
N LEU A 70 12.46 -4.60 7.50
CA LEU A 70 11.21 -4.19 8.14
C LEU A 70 11.48 -3.60 9.51
N VAL A 71 11.05 -2.35 9.72
CA VAL A 71 11.15 -1.69 11.01
C VAL A 71 9.77 -1.56 11.66
N LYS A 72 9.74 -1.68 12.99
CA LYS A 72 8.49 -1.59 13.77
C LYS A 72 8.12 -0.15 14.14
N ASN A 73 9.08 0.76 14.12
CA ASN A 73 8.87 2.15 14.49
C ASN A 73 9.02 3.02 13.22
N PRO A 74 8.02 3.83 12.84
CA PRO A 74 8.10 4.67 11.66
C PRO A 74 9.27 5.65 11.66
N VAL A 75 9.75 6.08 12.83
CA VAL A 75 10.85 7.04 12.94
C VAL A 75 12.17 6.46 12.38
N ASP A 76 12.34 5.14 12.50
CA ASP A 76 13.53 4.40 12.06
C ASP A 76 13.45 3.99 10.58
N ALA A 77 12.32 4.22 9.92
CA ALA A 77 12.13 3.93 8.50
C ALA A 77 12.61 5.07 7.62
N GLU A 78 13.09 4.69 6.44
CA GLU A 78 13.41 5.57 5.32
C GLU A 78 12.25 5.58 4.31
N LEU A 79 11.51 4.47 4.22
CA LEU A 79 10.39 4.26 3.33
C LEU A 79 9.14 3.87 4.12
N LEU A 80 8.04 4.58 3.89
CA LEU A 80 6.70 4.24 4.34
C LEU A 80 5.94 3.57 3.20
N ILE A 81 5.29 2.45 3.48
CA ILE A 81 4.29 1.86 2.60
C ILE A 81 3.03 1.58 3.43
N CYS A 82 1.98 2.35 3.22
CA CYS A 82 0.81 2.31 4.10
C CYS A 82 -0.48 2.71 3.38
N HIS A 83 -1.62 2.26 3.90
CA HIS A 83 -2.91 2.81 3.51
C HIS A 83 -3.12 4.20 4.14
N HIS A 84 -3.76 5.09 3.40
CA HIS A 84 -4.07 6.43 3.89
C HIS A 84 -5.32 6.37 4.79
N ARG A 85 -5.13 6.51 6.09
CA ARG A 85 -6.19 6.58 7.10
C ARG A 85 -5.85 7.66 8.11
N ALA A 86 -6.89 8.31 8.65
CA ALA A 86 -6.74 9.36 9.66
C ALA A 86 -5.94 8.91 10.91
N GLU A 87 -5.99 7.62 11.26
CA GLU A 87 -5.19 7.05 12.35
C GLU A 87 -3.67 7.05 12.08
N ASN A 88 -3.30 7.05 10.80
CA ASN A 88 -1.92 7.05 10.34
C ASN A 88 -1.40 8.46 10.02
N ASP A 89 -2.22 9.52 10.06
CA ASP A 89 -1.81 10.88 9.64
C ASP A 89 -0.49 11.33 10.28
N LYS A 90 -0.31 11.06 11.59
CA LYS A 90 0.93 11.36 12.32
C LYS A 90 2.15 10.60 11.79
N ILE A 91 1.95 9.41 11.24
CA ILE A 91 3.00 8.64 10.57
C ILE A 91 3.34 9.31 9.24
N PHE A 92 2.34 9.67 8.44
CA PHE A 92 2.52 10.35 7.16
C PHE A 92 3.24 11.69 7.30
N ASP A 93 3.09 12.41 8.43
CA ASP A 93 3.82 13.65 8.72
C ASP A 93 5.35 13.46 8.83
N ILE A 94 5.82 12.25 9.18
CA ILE A 94 7.25 11.90 9.25
C ILE A 94 7.84 11.79 7.83
N PHE A 95 7.02 11.41 6.85
CA PHE A 95 7.44 11.15 5.47
C PHE A 95 6.89 12.25 4.55
N SER A 96 7.72 13.25 4.30
CA SER A 96 7.30 14.44 3.55
C SER A 96 7.29 14.26 2.03
N GLU A 97 8.02 13.29 1.48
CA GLU A 97 8.08 13.06 0.03
C GLU A 97 7.14 11.93 -0.37
N LYS A 98 6.15 12.25 -1.21
CA LYS A 98 5.20 11.29 -1.76
C LYS A 98 5.76 10.67 -3.03
N LEU A 99 6.04 9.37 -3.02
CA LEU A 99 6.63 8.65 -4.15
C LEU A 99 5.55 8.14 -5.10
N PHE A 100 4.54 7.45 -4.56
CA PHE A 100 3.49 6.83 -5.37
C PHE A 100 2.21 6.62 -4.57
N THR A 101 1.06 6.81 -5.21
CA THR A 101 -0.27 6.63 -4.59
C THR A 101 -1.15 5.78 -5.49
N VAL A 102 -1.82 4.79 -4.90
CA VAL A 102 -2.87 4.01 -5.54
C VAL A 102 -4.22 4.57 -5.14
N GLU A 103 -4.96 5.09 -6.11
CA GLU A 103 -6.30 5.65 -5.90
C GLU A 103 -7.32 4.90 -6.75
N ARG A 104 -8.52 4.69 -6.20
CA ARG A 104 -9.67 4.14 -6.92
C ARG A 104 -10.93 4.90 -6.49
N MET A 105 -11.71 5.35 -7.46
CA MET A 105 -12.99 6.03 -7.21
C MET A 105 -12.89 7.23 -6.25
N GLY A 106 -11.77 7.96 -6.28
CA GLY A 106 -11.51 9.10 -5.40
C GLY A 106 -11.07 8.76 -3.97
N VAL A 107 -10.78 7.48 -3.68
CA VAL A 107 -10.26 7.02 -2.39
C VAL A 107 -8.82 6.56 -2.56
N THR A 108 -7.93 7.05 -1.69
CA THR A 108 -6.55 6.57 -1.59
C THR A 108 -6.51 5.24 -0.85
N LEU A 109 -6.04 4.19 -1.54
CA LEU A 109 -5.97 2.83 -1.00
C LEU A 109 -4.62 2.55 -0.32
N ALA A 110 -3.52 2.86 -1.02
CA ALA A 110 -2.17 2.71 -0.50
C ALA A 110 -1.23 3.77 -1.07
N GLU A 111 -0.17 4.06 -0.33
CA GLU A 111 0.78 5.09 -0.64
C GLU A 111 2.19 4.69 -0.19
N ALA A 112 3.18 5.03 -1.03
CA ALA A 112 4.59 5.01 -0.69
C ALA A 112 5.11 6.42 -0.47
N ARG A 113 5.87 6.62 0.61
CA ARG A 113 6.56 7.87 0.90
C ARG A 113 7.98 7.65 1.38
N SER A 114 8.88 8.58 1.08
CA SER A 114 10.23 8.63 1.62
C SER A 114 10.36 9.69 2.70
N LYS A 115 11.28 9.44 3.63
CA LYS A 115 11.79 10.47 4.54
C LYS A 115 12.67 11.40 3.72
N LYS A 116 12.44 12.71 3.80
CA LYS A 116 13.29 13.69 3.12
C LYS A 116 14.64 13.69 3.81
N ASN A 117 15.70 13.37 3.06
CA ASN A 117 17.08 13.50 3.53
C ASN A 117 17.41 14.95 3.88
#